data_AF-A0A849TW90-F1
#
_entry.id   AF-A0A849TW90-F1
#
_cell.length_a   1.000
_cell.length_b   1.000
_cell.length_c   1.000
_cell.angle_alpha   90.00
_cell.angle_beta   90.00
_cell.angle_gamma   90.00
#
_symmetry.space_group_name_H-M   'P 1'
#
loop_
_entity.id
_entity.type
_entity.pdbx_description
1 polymer ?
#
loop_
_entity_poly.entity_id
_entity_poly.type
_entity_poly.pdbx_seq_one_letter_code
_entity_poly.pdbx_strand_id
1 'polypeptide(L)'
;ALAAANPHVSEAVEHARGAASHGKEGHADACVQHAEEALKHAMAAGAKNPHLDEGLKHLTEAVKHGKAGHAEACTEHASGGATHLAEVK
;
A
#
# COMPACT_ATOMS: atom_id res chain seq x y z
N ALA A 1 16.44 22.98 1.15
CA ALA A 1 15.34 22.75 0.21
C ALA A 1 14.61 21.50 0.68
N LEU A 2 13.33 21.60 1.05
CA LEU A 2 12.50 20.42 1.26
C LEU A 2 12.44 19.72 -0.11
N ALA A 3 12.98 18.51 -0.22
CA ALA A 3 12.73 17.69 -1.40
C ALA A 3 11.21 17.62 -1.57
N ALA A 4 10.69 17.99 -2.73
CA ALA A 4 9.26 17.92 -2.97
C ALA A 4 8.84 16.46 -2.75
N ALA A 5 7.97 16.23 -1.76
CA ALA A 5 7.45 14.89 -1.47
C ALA A 5 6.88 14.31 -2.77
N ASN A 6 7.33 13.11 -3.12
CA ASN A 6 6.91 12.47 -4.36
C ASN A 6 5.39 12.24 -4.31
N PRO A 7 4.59 12.87 -5.18
CA PRO A 7 3.13 12.81 -5.10
C PRO A 7 2.62 11.37 -5.25
N HIS A 8 3.32 10.53 -6.00
CA HIS A 8 2.97 9.12 -6.11
C HIS A 8 3.21 8.36 -4.79
N VAL A 9 4.24 8.71 -4.01
CA VAL A 9 4.42 8.11 -2.68
C VAL A 9 3.27 8.49 -1.75
N SER A 10 2.87 9.76 -1.74
CA SER A 10 1.75 10.22 -0.91
C SER A 10 0.44 9.51 -1.25
N GLU A 11 0.10 9.42 -2.55
CA GLU A 11 -1.10 8.69 -3.00
C GLU A 11 -1.01 7.20 -2.67
N ALA A 12 0.17 6.58 -2.79
CA ALA A 12 0.37 5.18 -2.42
C ALA A 12 0.12 4.93 -0.92
N VAL A 13 0.55 5.85 -0.06
CA VAL A 13 0.28 5.79 1.39
C VAL A 13 -1.21 5.91 1.67
N GLU A 14 -1.91 6.86 1.04
CA GLU A 14 -3.34 7.08 1.27
C GLU A 14 -4.17 5.88 0.80
N HIS A 15 -3.88 5.33 -0.37
CA HIS A 15 -4.52 4.11 -0.84
C HIS A 15 -4.20 2.90 0.07
N ALA A 16 -2.95 2.73 0.51
CA ALA A 16 -2.58 1.65 1.43
C ALA A 16 -3.33 1.74 2.78
N ARG A 17 -3.52 2.95 3.31
CA ARG A 17 -4.35 3.20 4.51
C ARG A 17 -5.83 2.93 4.27
N GLY A 18 -6.34 3.26 3.09
CA GLY A 18 -7.69 2.91 2.66
C GLY A 18 -7.89 1.39 2.61
N ALA A 19 -6.93 0.67 2.03
CA ALA A 19 -6.94 -0.79 2.00
C ALA A 19 -6.98 -1.39 3.41
N ALA A 20 -6.10 -0.93 4.30
CA ALA A 20 -6.08 -1.38 5.70
C ALA A 20 -7.40 -1.05 6.42
N SER A 21 -7.98 0.12 6.19
CA SER A 21 -9.27 0.50 6.80
C SER A 21 -10.39 -0.43 6.36
N HIS A 22 -10.55 -0.67 5.06
CA HIS A 22 -11.57 -1.58 4.53
C HIS A 22 -11.33 -3.04 4.90
N GLY A 23 -10.08 -3.48 4.92
CA GLY A 23 -9.74 -4.83 5.39
C GLY A 23 -10.18 -5.07 6.85
N LYS A 24 -10.04 -4.07 7.74
CA LYS A 24 -10.52 -4.15 9.14
C LYS A 24 -12.03 -4.32 9.25
N GLU A 25 -12.77 -3.80 8.28
CA GLU A 25 -14.23 -3.97 8.17
C GLU A 25 -14.62 -5.33 7.57
N GLY A 26 -13.66 -6.16 7.18
CA GLY A 26 -13.91 -7.42 6.48
C GLY A 26 -14.16 -7.27 4.98
N HIS A 27 -14.03 -6.05 4.42
CA HIS A 27 -14.27 -5.76 3.01
C HIS A 27 -13.05 -6.14 2.15
N ALA A 28 -12.84 -7.46 1.95
CA ALA A 28 -11.69 -7.97 1.20
C ALA A 28 -11.57 -7.36 -0.21
N ASP A 29 -12.68 -7.22 -0.95
CA ASP A 29 -12.68 -6.64 -2.30
C ASP A 29 -12.22 -5.17 -2.31
N ALA A 30 -12.75 -4.35 -1.39
CA ALA A 30 -12.34 -2.95 -1.27
C ALA A 30 -10.89 -2.82 -0.79
N CYS A 31 -10.43 -3.73 0.08
CA CYS A 31 -9.01 -3.83 0.44
C CYS A 31 -8.13 -4.09 -0.79
N VAL A 32 -8.51 -5.03 -1.66
CA VAL A 32 -7.80 -5.30 -2.93
C VAL A 32 -7.78 -4.08 -3.83
N GLN A 33 -8.92 -3.42 -4.05
CA GLN A 33 -9.00 -2.26 -4.93
C GLN A 33 -8.04 -1.16 -4.50
N HIS A 34 -8.05 -0.82 -3.21
CA HIS A 34 -7.14 0.18 -2.68
C HIS A 34 -5.67 -0.29 -2.71
N ALA A 35 -5.37 -1.56 -2.42
CA ALA A 35 -4.01 -2.07 -2.47
C ALA A 35 -3.43 -2.09 -3.91
N GLU A 36 -4.26 -2.36 -4.92
CA GLU A 36 -3.87 -2.27 -6.33
C GLU A 36 -3.57 -0.83 -6.76
N GLU A 37 -4.38 0.15 -6.34
CA GLU A 37 -4.09 1.57 -6.59
C GLU A 37 -2.80 2.00 -5.87
N ALA A 38 -2.59 1.57 -4.63
CA ALA A 38 -1.36 1.83 -3.90
C ALA A 38 -0.12 1.27 -4.63
N LEU A 39 -0.21 0.07 -5.20
CA LEU A 39 0.85 -0.53 -6.02
C LEU A 39 1.15 0.33 -7.26
N LYS A 40 0.13 0.76 -7.99
CA LYS A 40 0.30 1.59 -9.19
C LYS A 40 1.08 2.86 -8.88
N HIS A 41 0.68 3.55 -7.81
CA HIS A 41 1.36 4.76 -7.36
C HIS A 41 2.77 4.46 -6.84
N ALA A 42 2.98 3.44 -6.00
CA ALA A 42 4.31 3.08 -5.52
C ALA A 42 5.28 2.73 -6.66
N MET A 43 4.84 2.02 -7.70
CA MET A 43 5.67 1.74 -8.88
C MET A 43 5.98 3.01 -9.69
N ALA A 44 5.01 3.92 -9.81
CA ALA A 44 5.17 5.21 -10.50
C ALA A 44 6.08 6.20 -9.75
N ALA A 45 6.32 5.99 -8.46
CA ALA A 45 7.23 6.83 -7.67
C ALA A 45 8.67 6.82 -8.24
N GLY A 46 9.11 5.74 -8.91
CA GLY A 46 10.38 5.69 -9.63
C GLY A 46 11.63 5.91 -8.77
N ALA A 47 11.51 5.81 -7.44
CA ALA A 47 12.60 6.02 -6.49
C ALA A 47 13.33 4.71 -6.19
N LYS A 48 14.65 4.75 -6.05
CA LYS A 48 15.41 3.63 -5.46
C LYS A 48 15.45 3.82 -3.96
N ASN A 49 14.53 3.19 -3.23
CA ASN A 49 14.43 3.29 -1.79
C ASN A 49 14.04 1.93 -1.20
N PRO A 50 14.77 1.39 -0.20
CA PRO A 50 14.43 0.10 0.40
C PRO A 50 13.03 0.06 1.03
N HIS A 51 12.53 1.20 1.54
CA HIS A 51 11.16 1.30 2.01
C HIS A 51 10.13 1.25 0.86
N LEU A 52 10.47 1.76 -0.33
CA LEU A 52 9.59 1.60 -1.49
C LEU A 52 9.50 0.12 -1.89
N ASP A 53 10.64 -0.59 -1.92
CA ASP A 53 10.69 -2.02 -2.26
C ASP A 53 9.89 -2.86 -1.25
N GLU A 54 10.05 -2.63 0.06
CA GLU A 54 9.26 -3.31 1.09
C GLU A 54 7.77 -2.93 1.02
N GLY A 55 7.46 -1.67 0.75
CA GLY A 55 6.08 -1.22 0.52
C GLY A 55 5.41 -1.98 -0.62
N LEU A 56 6.10 -2.14 -1.76
CA LEU A 56 5.62 -2.91 -2.90
C LEU A 56 5.41 -4.40 -2.57
N LYS A 57 6.33 -5.03 -1.83
CA LYS A 57 6.18 -6.43 -1.41
C LYS A 57 4.95 -6.62 -0.53
N HIS A 58 4.80 -5.78 0.49
CA HIS A 58 3.63 -5.80 1.37
C HIS A 58 2.34 -5.63 0.58
N LEU A 59 2.23 -4.62 -0.28
CA LEU A 59 1.01 -4.40 -1.05
C LEU A 59 0.71 -5.55 -2.04
N THR A 60 1.74 -6.21 -2.57
CA THR A 60 1.56 -7.42 -3.40
C THR A 60 0.93 -8.56 -2.61
N GLU A 61 1.39 -8.81 -1.39
CA GLU A 61 0.79 -9.83 -0.52
C GLU A 61 -0.61 -9.40 -0.04
N ALA A 62 -0.86 -8.11 0.18
CA ALA A 62 -2.20 -7.60 0.48
C ALA A 62 -3.20 -7.94 -0.63
N VAL A 63 -2.85 -7.66 -1.89
CA VAL A 63 -3.67 -7.99 -3.06
C VAL A 63 -3.90 -9.49 -3.17
N LYS A 64 -2.85 -10.31 -3.02
CA LYS A 64 -2.94 -11.76 -3.08
C LYS A 64 -3.89 -12.33 -2.03
N HIS A 65 -3.74 -11.91 -0.77
CA HIS A 65 -4.59 -12.36 0.32
C HIS A 65 -6.02 -11.82 0.22
N GLY A 66 -6.19 -10.56 -0.15
CA GLY A 66 -7.50 -9.97 -0.38
C GLY A 66 -8.28 -10.67 -1.50
N LYS A 67 -7.62 -11.04 -2.61
CA LYS A 67 -8.23 -11.84 -3.70
C LYS A 67 -8.64 -13.25 -3.28
N ALA A 68 -8.02 -13.79 -2.22
CA ALA A 68 -8.45 -15.04 -1.60
C ALA A 68 -9.58 -14.86 -0.57
N GLY A 69 -10.09 -13.64 -0.39
CA GLY A 69 -11.11 -13.32 0.62
C GLY A 69 -10.53 -13.14 2.04
N HIS A 70 -9.20 -13.15 2.21
CA HIS A 70 -8.54 -13.04 3.51
C HIS A 70 -8.41 -11.57 3.92
N ALA A 71 -9.51 -10.92 4.30
CA ALA A 71 -9.55 -9.50 4.64
C ALA A 71 -8.56 -9.10 5.76
N GLU A 72 -8.38 -9.96 6.77
CA GLU A 72 -7.44 -9.72 7.88
C GLU A 72 -5.98 -9.71 7.39
N ALA A 73 -5.56 -10.70 6.61
CA ALA A 73 -4.21 -10.72 6.03
C ALA A 73 -4.00 -9.58 5.03
N CYS A 74 -5.04 -9.20 4.26
CA CYS A 74 -4.99 -7.99 3.43
C CYS A 74 -4.73 -6.74 4.27
N THR A 75 -5.38 -6.62 5.43
CA THR A 75 -5.19 -5.51 6.37
C THR A 75 -3.76 -5.43 6.88
N GLU A 76 -3.22 -6.54 7.38
CA GLU A 76 -1.87 -6.59 7.95
C GLU A 76 -0.84 -6.13 6.92
N HIS A 77 -0.91 -6.72 5.72
CA HIS A 77 0.00 -6.37 4.65
C HIS A 77 -0.19 -4.94 4.15
N ALA A 78 -1.42 -4.46 3.97
CA ALA A 78 -1.68 -3.07 3.57
C ALA A 78 -1.16 -2.06 4.61
N SER A 79 -1.32 -2.35 5.90
CA SER A 79 -0.78 -1.51 6.98
C SER A 79 0.75 -1.50 7.01
N GLY A 80 1.38 -2.66 6.79
CA GLY A 80 2.84 -2.75 6.63
C GLY A 80 3.33 -1.95 5.43
N GLY A 81 2.64 -2.06 4.29
CA GLY A 81 2.89 -1.28 3.09
C GLY A 81 2.82 0.22 3.34
N ALA A 82 1.74 0.69 3.97
CA ALA A 82 1.57 2.10 4.33
C ALA A 82 2.69 2.62 5.24
N THR A 83 3.12 1.81 6.22
CA THR A 83 4.19 2.16 7.16
C THR A 83 5.52 2.35 6.44
N HIS A 84 5.89 1.43 5.54
CA HIS A 84 7.11 1.58 4.75
C HIS A 84 7.02 2.76 3.79
N LEU A 85 5.93 2.91 3.04
CA LEU A 85 5.79 3.98 2.06
C LEU A 85 5.87 5.38 2.68
N ALA A 86 5.41 5.56 3.93
CA ALA A 86 5.51 6.82 4.66
C ALA A 86 6.96 7.25 4.97
N GLU A 87 7.92 6.30 4.95
CA GLU A 87 9.34 6.55 5.20
C GLU A 87 10.14 6.86 3.92
N VAL A 88 9.48 6.84 2.74
CA VAL A 88 10.11 7.21 1.47
C VAL A 88 10.23 8.74 1.37
N LYS A 89 11.47 9.23 1.30
CA LYS A 89 11.84 10.66 1.27
C LYS A 89 12.22 11.14 -0.13
#